data_AF-A0A8T4LHB6-F1
#
_entry.id   AF-A0A8T4LHB6-F1
#
_cell.length_a   1.000
_cell.length_b   1.000
_cell.length_c   1.000
_cell.angle_alpha   90.00
_cell.angle_beta   90.00
_cell.angle_gamma   90.00
#
_symmetry.space_group_name_H-M   'P 1'
#
loop_
_entity.id
_entity.type
_entity.pdbx_description
1 polymer ?
#
loop_
_entity_poly.entity_id
_entity_poly.type
_entity_poly.pdbx_seq_one_letter_code
_entity_poly.pdbx_strand_id
1 'polypeptide(L)'
;MARKKGHDPLKLELILYVLRTNTHGSWVRDIARKTGMKKSTVSHYLKNHLNQKVEVVKDHGHIKLFKLKEKLRDEMPYYVH
;
A
#
# COMPACT_ATOMS: atom_id res chain seq x y z
N MET A 1 28.18 7.20 4.98
CA MET A 1 27.46 5.98 4.56
C MET A 1 26.41 6.36 3.52
N ALA A 2 26.64 6.05 2.25
CA ALA A 2 25.66 6.33 1.19
C ALA A 2 24.44 5.41 1.37
N ARG A 3 23.26 5.99 1.65
CA ARG A 3 22.00 5.25 1.67
C ARG A 3 21.79 4.67 0.27
N LYS A 4 21.72 3.34 0.14
CA LYS A 4 21.31 2.69 -1.12
C LYS A 4 19.96 3.27 -1.52
N LYS A 5 19.92 3.97 -2.65
CA LYS A 5 18.79 4.75 -3.18
C LYS A 5 17.71 3.85 -3.80
N GLY A 6 17.43 2.72 -3.16
CA GLY A 6 16.44 1.74 -3.61
C GLY A 6 15.30 1.65 -2.60
N HIS A 7 14.07 1.58 -3.09
CA HIS A 7 12.94 1.20 -2.25
C HIS A 7 13.12 -0.24 -1.76
N ASP A 8 12.54 -0.58 -0.61
CA ASP A 8 12.47 -1.98 -0.18
C ASP A 8 11.31 -2.67 -0.94
N PRO A 9 11.59 -3.60 -1.87
CA PRO A 9 10.53 -4.30 -2.60
C PRO A 9 9.62 -5.08 -1.64
N LEU A 10 10.17 -5.66 -0.56
CA LEU A 10 9.42 -6.37 0.48
C LEU A 10 8.35 -5.48 1.14
N LYS A 11 8.65 -4.18 1.33
CA LYS A 11 7.68 -3.24 1.92
C LYS A 11 6.54 -2.94 0.96
N LEU A 12 6.81 -2.86 -0.35
CA LEU A 12 5.75 -2.69 -1.34
C LEU A 12 4.83 -3.91 -1.37
N GLU A 13 5.41 -5.11 -1.36
CA GLU A 13 4.65 -6.35 -1.36
C GLU A 13 3.76 -6.48 -0.13
N LEU A 14 4.26 -6.14 1.06
CA LEU A 14 3.46 -6.13 2.28
C LEU A 14 2.29 -5.14 2.23
N ILE A 15 2.51 -3.93 1.70
CA ILE A 15 1.43 -2.93 1.54
C ILE A 15 0.38 -3.43 0.54
N LEU A 16 0.83 -3.99 -0.59
CA LEU A 16 -0.06 -4.57 -1.61
C LEU A 16 -0.86 -5.73 -1.04
N TYR A 17 -0.22 -6.62 -0.28
CA TYR A 17 -0.87 -7.74 0.39
C TYR A 17 -1.99 -7.27 1.32
N VAL A 18 -1.72 -6.28 2.19
CA VAL A 18 -2.75 -5.73 3.07
C VAL A 18 -3.91 -5.12 2.29
N LEU A 19 -3.62 -4.38 1.23
CA LEU A 19 -4.67 -3.79 0.39
C LEU A 19 -5.47 -4.85 -0.39
N ARG A 20 -4.87 -6.00 -0.74
CA ARG A 20 -5.58 -7.13 -1.36
C ARG A 20 -6.52 -7.83 -0.42
N THR A 21 -6.08 -8.06 0.82
CA THR A 21 -6.92 -8.71 1.84
C THR A 21 -8.15 -7.86 2.20
N ASN A 22 -8.18 -6.59 1.79
CA ASN A 22 -9.25 -5.66 2.15
C ASN A 22 -9.82 -4.95 0.91
N THR A 23 -10.82 -5.57 0.30
CA THR A 23 -11.47 -5.13 -0.94
C THR A 23 -12.13 -3.76 -0.84
N HIS A 24 -12.53 -3.34 0.36
CA HIS A 24 -13.11 -2.03 0.62
C HIS A 24 -12.06 -0.93 0.80
N GLY A 25 -10.77 -1.29 0.79
CA GLY A 25 -9.66 -0.41 1.10
C GLY A 25 -9.28 -0.42 2.58
N SER A 26 -8.10 0.11 2.88
CA SER A 26 -7.56 0.20 4.24
C SER A 26 -7.04 1.60 4.52
N TRP A 27 -7.27 2.07 5.76
CA TRP A 27 -6.67 3.32 6.23
C TRP A 27 -5.16 3.17 6.34
N VAL A 28 -4.41 4.26 6.07
CA VAL A 28 -2.94 4.27 6.23
C VAL A 28 -2.52 3.80 7.63
N ARG A 29 -3.30 4.12 8.66
CA ARG A 29 -3.04 3.69 10.04
C ARG A 29 -3.13 2.17 10.19
N ASP A 30 -4.12 1.53 9.58
CA ASP A 30 -4.30 0.09 9.66
C ASP A 30 -3.27 -0.66 8.82
N ILE A 31 -2.92 -0.11 7.66
CA ILE A 31 -1.81 -0.64 6.84
C ILE A 31 -0.51 -0.58 7.62
N ALA A 32 -0.21 0.56 8.27
CA ALA A 32 0.96 0.72 9.13
C ALA A 32 0.98 -0.30 10.28
N ARG A 33 -0.16 -0.53 10.94
CA ARG A 33 -0.28 -1.52 12.02
C ARG A 33 -0.04 -2.95 11.52
N LYS A 34 -0.67 -3.35 10.41
CA LYS A 34 -0.55 -4.69 9.84
C LYS A 34 0.84 -4.99 9.29
N THR A 35 1.51 -3.96 8.74
CA THR A 35 2.84 -4.12 8.14
C THR A 35 4.00 -3.83 9.11
N GLY A 36 3.71 -3.34 10.32
CA GLY A 36 4.72 -2.89 11.29
C GLY A 36 5.50 -1.64 10.84
N MET A 37 5.04 -0.95 9.78
CA MET A 37 5.74 0.21 9.24
C MET A 37 5.27 1.53 9.85
N LYS A 38 6.11 2.56 9.78
CA LYS A 38 5.70 3.93 10.13
C LYS A 38 4.66 4.44 9.13
N LYS A 39 3.64 5.17 9.63
CA LYS A 39 2.59 5.78 8.79
C LYS A 39 3.16 6.66 7.67
N SER A 40 4.24 7.40 7.96
CA SER A 40 4.94 8.23 6.99
C SER A 40 5.57 7.40 5.88
N THR A 41 6.17 6.26 6.21
CA THR A 41 6.70 5.30 5.22
C THR A 41 5.57 4.75 4.35
N VAL A 42 4.47 4.29 4.94
CA VAL A 42 3.33 3.78 4.18
C VAL A 42 2.75 4.84 3.24
N SER A 43 2.55 6.07 3.74
CA SER A 43 2.07 7.20 2.93
C SER A 43 3.02 7.54 1.78
N HIS A 44 4.33 7.54 2.04
CA HIS A 44 5.35 7.76 1.01
C HIS A 44 5.31 6.69 -0.08
N TYR A 45 5.18 5.41 0.31
CA TYR A 45 5.11 4.29 -0.64
C TYR A 45 3.82 4.33 -1.46
N LEU A 46 2.68 4.61 -0.82
CA LEU A 46 1.40 4.73 -1.50
C LEU A 46 1.40 5.86 -2.54
N LYS A 47 1.98 7.01 -2.21
CA LYS A 47 2.03 8.18 -3.10
C LYS A 47 3.10 8.11 -4.19
N ASN A 48 4.29 7.59 -3.90
CA ASN A 48 5.41 7.67 -4.85
C ASN A 48 5.61 6.38 -5.65
N HIS A 49 5.22 5.23 -5.11
CA HIS A 49 5.48 3.94 -5.74
C HIS A 49 4.21 3.21 -6.18
N LEU A 50 3.10 3.39 -5.45
CA LEU A 50 1.86 2.68 -5.72
C LEU A 50 0.75 3.56 -6.30
N ASN A 51 0.98 4.84 -6.59
CA ASN A 51 -0.06 5.77 -7.08
C ASN A 51 -0.78 5.27 -8.35
N GLN A 52 -0.07 4.56 -9.22
CA GLN A 52 -0.70 3.95 -10.39
C GLN A 52 -1.61 2.77 -10.01
N LYS A 53 -1.28 2.06 -8.93
CA LYS A 53 -1.93 0.83 -8.46
C LYS A 53 -3.05 1.03 -7.44
N VAL A 54 -3.01 2.11 -6.68
CA VAL A 54 -3.98 2.41 -5.62
C VAL A 54 -4.82 3.63 -5.96
N GLU A 55 -6.02 3.69 -5.42
CA GLU A 55 -6.92 4.84 -5.46
C GLU A 55 -7.22 5.31 -4.04
N VAL A 56 -7.46 6.62 -3.89
CA VAL A 56 -7.91 7.21 -2.62
C VAL A 56 -9.43 7.21 -2.63
N VAL A 57 -10.03 6.42 -1.74
CA VAL A 57 -11.50 6.30 -1.64
C VAL A 57 -12.06 7.37 -0.69
N LYS A 58 -11.32 7.68 0.40
CA LYS A 58 -11.69 8.72 1.36
C LYS A 58 -10.47 9.54 1.76
N ASP A 59 -10.65 10.86 1.79
CA ASP A 59 -9.66 11.82 2.25
C ASP A 59 -10.29 12.70 3.35
N HIS A 60 -9.77 12.55 4.57
CA HIS A 60 -10.10 13.41 5.71
C HIS A 60 -8.82 14.10 6.19
N GLY A 61 -8.08 14.73 5.28
CA GLY A 61 -6.83 15.44 5.56
C GLY A 61 -5.69 14.51 5.94
N HIS A 62 -5.43 14.38 7.25
CA HIS A 62 -4.36 13.53 7.78
C HIS A 62 -4.67 12.02 7.73
N ILE A 63 -5.93 11.67 7.45
CA ILE A 63 -6.40 10.30 7.41
C ILE A 63 -6.91 10.01 5.99
N LYS A 64 -6.29 9.04 5.32
CA LYS A 64 -6.65 8.63 3.96
C LYS A 64 -6.93 7.13 3.91
N LEU A 65 -7.98 6.76 3.19
CA LEU A 65 -8.31 5.37 2.89
C LEU A 65 -7.88 5.05 1.47
N PHE A 66 -7.03 4.03 1.33
CA PHE A 66 -6.52 3.58 0.05
C PHE A 66 -7.11 2.23 -0.31
N LYS A 67 -7.46 2.05 -1.58
CA LYS A 67 -7.92 0.78 -2.16
C LYS A 67 -7.05 0.45 -3.37
N LEU A 68 -6.91 -0.83 -3.71
CA LEU A 68 -6.33 -1.23 -4.99
C LEU A 68 -7.30 -0.95 -6.13
N LYS A 69 -6.78 -0.42 -7.24
CA LYS A 69 -7.58 -0.26 -8.46
C LYS A 69 -7.98 -1.63 -8.99
N GLU A 70 -9.25 -1.73 -9.38
CA GLU A 70 -9.88 -2.99 -9.80
C GLU A 70 -9.14 -3.68 -10.95
N LYS A 71 -8.59 -2.90 -11.90
CA LYS A 71 -7.80 -3.42 -13.03
C LYS A 71 -6.60 -4.28 -12.64
N LEU A 72 -6.01 -4.05 -11.46
CA LEU A 72 -4.84 -4.79 -10.97
C LEU A 72 -5.20 -5.96 -10.05
N ARG A 73 -6.50 -6.14 -9.76
CA ARG A 73 -6.99 -7.27 -8.98
C ARG A 73 -7.03 -8.54 -9.83
N ASP A 74 -7.32 -8.42 -11.13
CA ASP A 74 -7.44 -9.53 -12.07
C ASP A 74 -6.08 -9.96 -12.70
N GLU A 75 -5.10 -9.06 -12.80
CA GLU A 75 -3.81 -9.34 -13.47
C GLU A 75 -2.79 -10.13 -12.65
N MET A 76 -3.07 -10.45 -11.38
CA MET A 76 -2.13 -11.19 -10.53
C MET A 76 -2.79 -12.47 -10.01
N PRO A 77 -2.57 -13.61 -10.70
CA PRO A 77 -3.12 -14.89 -10.26
C PRO A 77 -2.63 -15.19 -8.83
N TYR A 78 -3.55 -15.70 -8.04
CA TYR A 78 -3.36 -16.10 -6.65
C TYR A 78 -2.08 -16.92 -6.49
N TYR A 79 -1.04 -16.35 -5.86
CA TYR A 79 -0.03 -17.17 -5.20
C TYR A 79 -0.60 -17.55 -3.83
N VAL A 80 -1.34 -18.66 -3.82
CA VAL A 80 -1.58 -19.45 -2.62
C VAL A 80 -0.25 -20.13 -2.32
N HIS A 81 0.39 -19.75 -1.22
CA HIS A 81 1.60 -20.42 -0.78
C HIS A 81 1.26 -21.66 0.05
#